data_AF-A0A6F9D0L2-F1
#
_entry.id   AF-A0A6F9D0L2-F1
#
_cell.length_a   1.000
_cell.length_b   1.000
_cell.length_c   1.000
_cell.angle_alpha   90.00
_cell.angle_beta   90.00
_cell.angle_gamma   90.00
#
_symmetry.space_group_name_H-M   'P 1'
#
loop_
_entity.id
_entity.type
_entity.pdbx_description
1 polymer ?
#
loop_
_entity_poly.entity_id
_entity_poly.type
_entity_poly.pdbx_seq_one_letter_code
_entity_poly.pdbx_strand_id
1 'polypeptide(L)'
;MQICRDACCCFLTVWLVCLTFEVETIQAQCSKPIGGSHMRISADYITQETFLEGSKVVFECDVGYVGRAMTVTCNGETWKNVKSTCQRTSCGSPGEVMNGWYDLTEGVEFGARATAQCDKGPCFQTLHCGLQSTELHGSRLVCQSRYL
;
A
#
# COMPACT_ATOMS: atom_id res chain seq x y z
N MET A 1 -4.48 27.85 -40.32
CA MET A 1 -4.56 28.35 -41.72
C MET A 1 -6.06 28.50 -42.01
N GLN A 2 -6.70 29.65 -42.29
CA GLN A 2 -6.26 30.98 -42.75
C GLN A 2 -7.29 32.07 -42.32
N ILE A 3 -6.82 33.04 -41.53
CA ILE A 3 -7.04 34.51 -41.46
C ILE A 3 -8.32 35.20 -42.01
N CYS A 4 -8.96 35.96 -41.09
CA CYS A 4 -9.56 37.31 -41.11
C CYS A 4 -10.51 37.82 -42.23
N ARG A 5 -11.77 38.04 -41.83
CA ARG A 5 -12.72 39.10 -42.24
C ARG A 5 -13.91 38.96 -41.25
N ASP A 6 -14.32 39.87 -40.37
CA ASP A 6 -14.44 41.33 -40.41
C ASP A 6 -14.47 41.87 -38.95
N ALA A 7 -13.66 42.88 -38.66
CA ALA A 7 -13.07 43.14 -37.33
C ALA A 7 -13.79 44.17 -36.43
N CYS A 8 -15.13 44.27 -36.41
CA CYS A 8 -15.80 45.25 -35.53
C CYS A 8 -17.00 44.73 -34.73
N CYS A 9 -17.66 43.65 -35.16
CA CYS A 9 -18.83 43.09 -34.45
C CYS A 9 -18.49 42.04 -33.37
N CYS A 10 -17.22 41.60 -33.29
CA CYS A 10 -16.83 40.47 -32.47
C CYS A 10 -16.46 40.83 -31.02
N PHE A 11 -16.11 42.08 -30.72
CA PHE A 11 -15.56 42.41 -29.39
C PHE A 11 -16.62 42.46 -28.28
N LEU A 12 -17.85 42.90 -28.58
CA LEU A 12 -18.95 42.92 -27.62
C LEU A 12 -19.53 41.53 -27.36
N THR A 13 -19.59 40.69 -28.40
CA THR A 13 -20.05 39.29 -28.28
C THR A 13 -19.00 38.42 -27.59
N VAL A 14 -17.70 38.65 -27.84
CA VAL A 14 -16.61 37.95 -27.16
C VAL A 14 -16.54 38.31 -25.67
N TRP A 15 -16.87 39.55 -25.28
CA TRP A 15 -16.99 39.95 -23.88
C TRP A 15 -18.16 39.23 -23.16
N LEU A 16 -19.32 39.13 -23.81
CA LEU A 16 -20.50 38.42 -23.28
C LEU A 16 -20.29 36.89 -23.22
N VAL A 17 -19.53 36.32 -24.16
CA VAL A 17 -19.17 34.90 -24.19
C VAL A 17 -18.08 34.57 -23.15
N CYS A 18 -17.17 35.51 -22.85
CA CYS A 18 -16.18 35.33 -21.76
C CYS A 18 -16.81 35.34 -20.36
N LEU A 19 -18.00 35.93 -20.19
CA LEU A 19 -18.70 35.98 -18.90
C LEU A 19 -19.56 34.73 -18.61
N THR A 20 -19.80 33.86 -19.59
CA THR A 20 -20.61 32.63 -19.41
C THR A 20 -19.83 31.35 -19.62
N PHE A 21 -18.56 31.44 -20.03
CA PHE A 21 -17.72 30.29 -20.26
C PHE A 21 -16.67 30.16 -19.16
N GLU A 22 -17.14 30.00 -17.92
CA GLU A 22 -16.41 29.15 -16.98
C GLU A 22 -16.58 27.72 -17.47
N VAL A 23 -15.79 27.34 -18.48
CA VAL A 23 -15.49 25.92 -18.63
C VAL A 23 -14.63 25.58 -17.44
N GLU A 24 -15.27 25.12 -16.38
CA GLU A 24 -14.66 24.13 -15.51
C GLU A 24 -14.23 22.99 -16.45
N THR A 25 -12.96 23.02 -16.84
CA THR A 25 -12.39 21.91 -17.60
C THR A 25 -12.59 20.70 -16.71
N ILE A 26 -13.43 19.75 -17.13
CA ILE A 26 -13.53 18.43 -16.50
C ILE A 26 -12.20 17.75 -16.84
N GLN A 27 -11.16 18.10 -16.09
CA GLN A 27 -9.90 17.41 -16.09
C GLN A 27 -10.23 15.99 -15.67
N ALA A 28 -9.84 15.00 -16.46
CA ALA A 28 -9.98 13.64 -16.02
C ALA A 28 -9.19 13.46 -14.72
N GLN A 29 -9.88 13.02 -13.68
CA GLN A 29 -9.35 12.88 -12.34
C GLN A 29 -9.57 11.45 -11.88
N CYS A 30 -8.58 10.89 -11.23
CA CYS A 30 -8.70 9.61 -10.57
C CYS A 30 -9.06 9.83 -9.10
N SER A 31 -10.02 9.06 -8.60
CA SER A 31 -10.21 8.88 -7.16
C SER A 31 -9.01 8.15 -6.57
N LYS A 32 -8.85 8.24 -5.24
CA LYS A 32 -7.84 7.49 -4.48
C LYS A 32 -7.72 6.03 -4.92
N PRO A 33 -6.53 5.56 -5.32
CA PRO A 33 -6.37 4.22 -5.83
C PRO A 33 -6.57 3.19 -4.73
N ILE A 34 -7.17 2.07 -5.10
CA ILE A 34 -7.31 0.90 -4.22
C ILE A 34 -6.11 -0.03 -4.48
N GLY A 35 -5.39 -0.36 -3.41
CA GLY A 35 -4.25 -1.28 -3.46
C GLY A 35 -4.68 -2.74 -3.61
N GLY A 36 -3.73 -3.61 -3.95
CA GLY A 36 -3.91 -5.05 -3.88
C GLY A 36 -3.87 -5.59 -2.44
N SER A 37 -3.84 -6.91 -2.29
CA SER A 37 -3.71 -7.54 -0.97
C SER A 37 -2.38 -7.18 -0.30
N HIS A 38 -2.48 -6.77 0.98
CA HIS A 38 -1.35 -6.38 1.81
C HIS A 38 -0.53 -5.20 1.25
N MET A 39 -1.19 -4.29 0.53
CA MET A 39 -0.61 -3.08 -0.03
C MET A 39 -1.24 -1.85 0.61
N ARG A 40 -0.41 -0.88 0.96
CA ARG A 40 -0.81 0.45 1.45
C ARG A 40 -0.27 1.54 0.55
N ILE A 41 -1.02 2.63 0.45
CA ILE A 41 -0.56 3.85 -0.23
C ILE A 41 0.58 4.49 0.58
N SER A 42 1.58 5.06 -0.10
CA SER A 42 2.67 5.80 0.55
C SER A 42 2.11 6.95 1.40
N ALA A 43 2.82 7.28 2.48
CA ALA A 43 2.46 8.32 3.43
C ALA A 43 2.18 9.68 2.76
N ASP A 44 2.92 9.97 1.68
CA ASP A 44 2.82 11.22 0.92
C ASP A 44 1.42 11.48 0.32
N TYR A 45 0.63 10.43 0.12
CA TYR A 45 -0.67 10.50 -0.57
C TYR A 45 -1.85 10.07 0.31
N ILE A 46 -1.63 9.78 1.61
CA ILE A 46 -2.68 9.25 2.51
C ILE A 46 -3.88 10.19 2.64
N THR A 47 -3.65 11.50 2.61
CA THR A 47 -4.71 12.52 2.77
C THR A 47 -5.32 12.99 1.46
N GLN A 48 -4.82 12.50 0.31
CA GLN A 48 -5.32 12.89 -1.00
C GLN A 48 -6.47 11.97 -1.42
N GLU A 49 -7.55 12.57 -1.91
CA GLU A 49 -8.75 11.86 -2.36
C GLU A 49 -8.92 11.90 -3.89
N THR A 50 -8.33 12.91 -4.55
CA THR A 50 -8.39 13.11 -6.00
C THR A 50 -7.00 13.38 -6.60
N PHE A 51 -6.78 12.88 -7.82
CA PHE A 51 -5.49 12.91 -8.51
C PHE A 51 -5.71 13.33 -9.97
N LEU A 52 -4.94 14.31 -10.45
CA LEU A 52 -5.01 14.76 -11.85
C LEU A 52 -4.43 13.70 -12.80
N GLU A 53 -4.85 13.70 -14.06
CA GLU A 53 -4.27 12.85 -15.09
C GLU A 53 -2.73 12.98 -15.14
N GLY A 54 -2.05 11.84 -15.24
CA GLY A 54 -0.58 11.75 -15.21
C GLY A 54 0.02 11.67 -13.80
N SER A 55 -0.77 11.88 -12.74
CA SER A 55 -0.32 11.71 -11.35
C SER A 55 0.17 10.28 -11.11
N LYS A 56 1.23 10.16 -10.30
CA LYS A 56 1.82 8.88 -9.91
C LYS A 56 1.65 8.67 -8.42
N VAL A 57 1.17 7.50 -8.05
CA VAL A 57 1.02 7.10 -6.64
C VAL A 57 1.85 5.85 -6.40
N VAL A 58 2.53 5.83 -5.26
CA VAL A 58 3.35 4.69 -4.84
C VAL A 58 2.59 3.86 -3.82
N PHE A 59 2.55 2.56 -4.03
CA PHE A 59 2.17 1.57 -3.05
C PHE A 59 3.40 0.91 -2.43
N GLU A 60 3.28 0.62 -1.15
CA GLU A 60 4.23 -0.13 -0.35
C GLU A 60 3.54 -1.34 0.27
N CYS A 61 4.31 -2.35 0.67
CA CYS A 61 3.74 -3.47 1.40
C CYS A 61 3.38 -3.08 2.83
N ASP A 62 2.30 -3.67 3.33
CA ASP A 62 1.89 -3.57 4.72
C ASP A 62 2.98 -4.08 5.66
N VAL A 63 2.96 -3.59 6.89
CA VAL A 63 3.88 -4.06 7.92
C VAL A 63 3.69 -5.57 8.12
N GLY A 64 4.78 -6.33 8.09
CA GLY A 64 4.73 -7.79 8.07
C GLY A 64 4.97 -8.42 6.69
N TYR A 65 4.94 -7.61 5.63
CA TYR A 65 5.09 -8.07 4.25
C TYR A 65 6.27 -7.40 3.54
N VAL A 66 6.87 -8.12 2.59
CA VAL A 66 7.92 -7.63 1.71
C VAL A 66 7.47 -7.67 0.25
N GLY A 67 8.02 -6.76 -0.54
CA GLY A 67 7.78 -6.71 -1.97
C GLY A 67 8.41 -5.47 -2.57
N ARG A 68 8.43 -5.42 -3.91
CA ARG A 68 8.88 -4.23 -4.63
C ARG A 68 7.80 -3.16 -4.55
N ALA A 69 8.17 -1.91 -4.25
CA ALA A 69 7.27 -0.77 -4.34
C ALA A 69 6.70 -0.63 -5.74
N MET A 70 5.43 -0.21 -5.82
CA MET A 70 4.66 -0.19 -7.05
C MET A 70 4.25 1.22 -7.37
N THR A 71 4.40 1.63 -8.62
CA THR A 71 3.92 2.93 -9.07
C THR A 71 2.74 2.73 -10.00
N VAL A 72 1.60 3.31 -9.62
CA VAL A 72 0.43 3.41 -10.48
C VAL A 72 0.33 4.81 -11.04
N THR A 73 -0.21 4.93 -12.25
CA THR A 73 -0.38 6.22 -12.92
C THR A 73 -1.85 6.43 -13.23
N CYS A 74 -2.35 7.63 -12.91
CA CYS A 74 -3.68 8.07 -13.29
C CYS A 74 -3.73 8.30 -14.80
N ASN A 75 -4.66 7.65 -15.49
CA ASN A 75 -4.86 7.73 -16.93
C ASN A 75 -6.36 7.90 -17.20
N GLY A 76 -6.76 9.11 -17.59
CA GLY A 76 -8.15 9.54 -17.53
C GLY A 76 -8.73 9.43 -16.12
N GLU A 77 -9.73 8.56 -15.95
CA GLU A 77 -10.40 8.27 -14.67
C GLU A 77 -9.95 6.92 -14.06
N THR A 78 -8.95 6.27 -14.66
CA THR A 78 -8.56 4.90 -14.28
C THR A 78 -7.09 4.82 -13.88
N TRP A 79 -6.79 3.89 -12.98
CA TRP A 79 -5.42 3.57 -12.60
C TRP A 79 -4.86 2.42 -13.44
N LYS A 80 -3.68 2.64 -14.03
CA LYS A 80 -2.93 1.58 -14.75
C LYS A 80 -1.84 0.98 -13.86
N ASN A 81 -1.50 -0.28 -14.14
CA ASN A 81 -0.33 -1.01 -13.60
C ASN A 81 -0.40 -1.49 -12.13
N VAL A 82 -1.54 -2.03 -11.68
CA VAL A 82 -1.63 -2.68 -10.35
C VAL A 82 -1.21 -4.16 -10.42
N LYS A 83 0.03 -4.46 -10.83
CA LYS A 83 0.51 -5.85 -10.94
C LYS A 83 1.79 -6.08 -10.16
N SER A 84 1.63 -6.42 -8.90
CA SER A 84 2.68 -6.95 -8.03
C SER A 84 2.05 -7.48 -6.74
N THR A 85 2.71 -8.43 -6.11
CA THR A 85 2.19 -9.09 -4.91
C THR A 85 3.12 -8.84 -3.74
N CYS A 86 2.56 -8.50 -2.59
CA CYS A 86 3.28 -8.48 -1.32
C CYS A 86 3.28 -9.89 -0.71
N GLN A 87 4.45 -10.33 -0.24
CA GLN A 87 4.64 -11.65 0.36
C GLN A 87 4.90 -11.51 1.85
N ARG A 88 4.49 -12.51 2.64
CA ARG A 88 4.78 -12.50 4.08
C ARG A 88 6.28 -12.55 4.30
N THR A 89 6.76 -11.73 5.22
CA THR A 89 8.16 -11.72 5.62
C THR A 89 8.40 -12.86 6.62
N SER A 90 9.59 -13.47 6.59
CA SER A 90 10.01 -14.48 7.58
C SER A 90 10.47 -13.84 8.89
N CYS A 91 10.05 -14.39 10.04
CA CYS A 91 10.66 -14.11 11.34
C CYS A 91 12.01 -14.83 11.53
N GLY A 92 12.34 -15.79 10.66
CA GLY A 92 13.48 -16.67 10.82
C GLY A 92 13.20 -17.83 11.78
N SER A 93 14.26 -18.53 12.18
CA SER A 93 14.16 -19.64 13.12
C SER A 93 13.71 -19.14 14.51
N PRO A 94 12.71 -19.79 15.16
CA PRO A 94 12.30 -19.45 16.52
C PRO A 94 13.35 -19.78 17.60
N GLY A 95 14.47 -20.40 17.23
CA GLY A 95 15.51 -20.86 18.15
C GLY A 95 15.25 -22.27 18.64
N GLU A 96 15.86 -22.61 19.78
CA GLU A 96 15.81 -23.95 20.37
C GLU A 96 14.93 -23.95 21.63
N VAL A 97 14.30 -25.09 21.90
CA VAL A 97 13.60 -25.35 23.16
C VAL A 97 14.34 -26.48 23.89
N MET A 98 14.47 -26.35 25.21
CA MET A 98 15.21 -27.32 26.02
C MET A 98 14.51 -28.68 26.01
N ASN A 99 15.23 -29.74 25.60
CA ASN A 99 14.71 -31.11 25.49
C ASN A 99 13.44 -31.20 24.60
N GLY A 100 13.46 -30.54 23.44
CA GLY A 100 12.37 -30.53 22.50
C GLY A 100 12.70 -29.83 21.19
N TRP A 101 11.67 -29.57 20.38
CA TRP A 101 11.76 -28.80 19.14
C TRP A 101 10.48 -27.98 18.92
N TYR A 102 10.52 -26.99 18.03
CA TYR A 102 9.31 -26.32 17.57
C TYR A 102 8.71 -27.05 16.35
N ASP A 103 7.41 -27.28 16.39
CA ASP A 103 6.63 -27.62 15.20
C ASP A 103 6.49 -26.38 14.32
N LEU A 104 7.07 -26.43 13.12
CA LEU A 104 7.06 -25.35 12.13
C LEU A 104 6.19 -25.68 10.91
N THR A 105 5.21 -26.58 11.05
CA THR A 105 4.33 -26.98 9.94
C THR A 105 3.52 -25.80 9.37
N GLU A 106 3.21 -24.78 10.17
CA GLU A 106 2.56 -23.53 9.71
C GLU A 106 3.55 -22.53 9.05
N GLY A 107 4.85 -22.83 9.03
CA GLY A 107 5.90 -21.96 8.52
C GLY A 107 6.52 -21.05 9.57
N VAL A 108 7.30 -20.08 9.10
CA VAL A 108 8.02 -19.08 9.92
C VAL A 108 7.74 -17.65 9.46
N GLU A 109 6.79 -17.48 8.55
CA GLU A 109 6.40 -16.18 8.01
C GLU A 109 5.36 -15.47 8.89
N PHE A 110 5.18 -14.17 8.66
CA PHE A 110 4.27 -13.32 9.43
C PHE A 110 2.88 -13.94 9.65
N GLY A 111 2.47 -14.10 10.90
CA GLY A 111 1.22 -14.75 11.30
C GLY A 111 1.34 -16.26 11.57
N ALA A 112 2.46 -16.91 11.23
CA ALA A 112 2.70 -18.31 11.55
C ALA A 112 2.87 -18.55 13.05
N ARG A 113 2.58 -19.79 13.48
CA ARG A 113 2.69 -20.23 14.87
C ARG A 113 3.62 -21.43 14.98
N ALA A 114 4.50 -21.36 15.97
CA ALA A 114 5.42 -22.42 16.31
C ALA A 114 5.07 -22.96 17.70
N THR A 115 4.72 -24.24 17.80
CA THR A 115 4.36 -24.88 19.07
C THR A 115 5.49 -25.77 19.53
N ALA A 116 5.93 -25.63 20.78
CA ALA A 116 6.98 -26.48 21.33
C ALA A 116 6.46 -27.91 21.54
N GLN A 117 7.22 -28.87 21.04
CA GLN A 117 7.09 -30.30 21.34
C GLN A 117 8.29 -30.71 22.20
N CYS A 118 8.04 -31.42 23.30
CA CYS A 118 9.08 -31.80 24.25
C CYS A 118 9.14 -33.31 24.46
N ASP A 119 10.36 -33.80 24.67
CA ASP A 119 10.63 -35.24 24.80
C ASP A 119 10.01 -35.85 26.06
N LYS A 120 9.87 -35.05 27.13
CA LYS A 120 9.34 -35.47 28.42
C LYS A 120 8.29 -34.48 28.92
N GLY A 121 7.03 -34.91 28.87
CA GLY A 121 5.90 -34.13 29.36
C GLY A 121 5.46 -33.00 28.42
N PRO A 122 4.35 -32.32 28.73
CA PRO A 122 3.81 -31.25 27.91
C PRO A 122 4.60 -29.94 28.10
N CYS A 123 4.97 -29.30 26.99
CA CYS A 123 5.47 -27.93 26.96
C CYS A 123 4.36 -26.97 26.53
N PHE A 124 4.05 -25.98 27.36
CA PHE A 124 3.01 -24.96 27.09
C PHE A 124 3.61 -23.70 26.48
N GLN A 125 4.50 -23.85 25.49
CA GLN A 125 5.14 -22.73 24.82
C GLN A 125 4.70 -22.67 23.36
N THR A 126 4.02 -21.59 23.00
CA THR A 126 3.67 -21.28 21.62
C THR A 126 4.24 -19.92 21.27
N LEU A 127 4.96 -19.86 20.16
CA LEU A 127 5.49 -18.62 19.60
C LEU A 127 4.65 -18.17 18.41
N HIS A 128 4.46 -16.87 18.28
CA HIS A 128 3.83 -16.25 17.13
C HIS A 128 4.83 -15.39 16.38
N CYS A 129 4.93 -15.55 15.05
CA CYS A 129 5.67 -14.64 14.20
C CYS A 129 4.85 -13.36 14.01
N GLY A 130 5.25 -12.30 14.71
CA GLY A 130 4.48 -11.05 14.79
C GLY A 130 5.37 -9.83 14.86
N LEU A 131 4.72 -8.66 14.90
CA LEU A 131 5.40 -7.38 15.08
C LEU A 131 5.70 -7.16 16.55
N GLN A 132 6.94 -6.80 16.86
CA GLN A 132 7.37 -6.34 18.17
C GLN A 132 7.82 -4.88 18.08
N SER A 133 7.33 -4.05 19.00
CA SER A 133 7.80 -2.68 19.17
C SER A 133 9.10 -2.68 20.00
N THR A 134 10.24 -2.63 19.32
CA THR A 134 11.49 -2.20 19.96
C THR A 134 11.56 -0.67 19.88
N GLU A 135 12.00 0.00 20.95
CA GLU A 135 11.89 1.47 21.13
C GLU A 135 12.40 2.35 19.96
N LEU A 136 11.88 3.60 19.97
CA LEU A 136 12.10 4.82 19.16
C LEU A 136 12.20 4.74 17.62
N HIS A 137 12.67 3.66 17.00
CA HIS A 137 12.93 3.64 15.55
C HIS A 137 12.46 2.39 14.78
N GLY A 138 11.51 1.62 15.30
CA GLY A 138 10.67 0.79 14.42
C GLY A 138 10.28 -0.59 14.95
N SER A 139 9.23 -1.13 14.32
CA SER A 139 8.72 -2.48 14.52
C SER A 139 9.54 -3.51 13.73
N ARG A 140 9.97 -4.59 14.39
CA ARG A 140 10.62 -5.75 13.73
C ARG A 140 9.76 -7.01 13.88
N LEU A 141 9.88 -7.92 12.92
CA LEU A 141 9.28 -9.24 12.98
C LEU A 141 10.12 -10.19 13.82
N VAL A 142 9.50 -10.78 14.84
CA VAL A 142 10.12 -11.75 15.75
C VAL A 142 9.09 -12.80 16.19
N CYS A 143 9.58 -13.99 16.54
CA CYS A 143 8.79 -15.00 17.21
C CYS A 143 8.66 -14.66 18.69
N GLN A 144 7.44 -14.52 19.21
CA GLN A 144 7.18 -14.13 20.60
C GLN A 144 6.33 -15.15 21.34
N SER A 145 6.67 -15.42 22.61
CA SER A 145 5.93 -16.33 23.46
C SER A 145 4.57 -15.77 23.87
N ARG A 146 3.52 -16.55 23.64
CA ARG A 146 2.23 -16.33 24.27
C ARG A 146 2.18 -17.18 25.55
N TYR A 147 2.28 -16.55 26.71
CA TYR A 147 1.95 -17.20 27.99
C TYR A 147 0.43 -17.41 28.02
N LEU A 148 -0.03 -18.64 28.23
CA LEU A 148 -1.44 -19.01 28.43
C LEU A 148 -1.75 -19.09 29.93
#